data_AF-B3SFR6-F1
#
_entry.id   AF-B3SFR6-F1
#
_cell.length_a   1.000
_cell.length_b   1.000
_cell.length_c   1.000
_cell.angle_alpha   90.00
_cell.angle_beta   90.00
_cell.angle_gamma   90.00
#
_symmetry.space_group_name_H-M   'P 1'
#
loop_
_entity.id
_entity.type
_entity.pdbx_description
1 polymer ?
#
loop_
_entity_poly.entity_id
_entity_poly.type
_entity_poly.pdbx_seq_one_letter_code
_entity_poly.pdbx_strand_id
1 'polypeptide(L)'
;RPVFPFTAIIGQEEMKLALILNVIDPRIGGVMIMGDRGTGKSTTIRAVADLLPEIEVVANDGFNSSPTDFELMGEEVKMAFLRNEELEITKKKVPMIDLPLGATEDRVCGTIDIEKALTEGVKAFEPGLLAKANRGILYVDEVNLLDDHLVDILLDSAASGWNTVEREGISIKHPARFVLVGSGNPEEGELRPQLLDRFGMHAEIRTVRD
;
A
#
# COMPACT_ATOMS: atom_id res chain seq x y z
N ARG A 1 -5.09 18.44 6.54
CA ARG A 1 -3.86 19.16 6.94
C ARG A 1 -3.21 19.67 5.67
N PRO A 2 -2.63 20.88 5.65
CA PRO A 2 -1.91 21.36 4.47
C PRO A 2 -0.72 20.43 4.20
N VAL A 3 -0.63 19.91 2.97
CA VAL A 3 0.49 19.09 2.50
C VAL A 3 1.52 20.02 1.85
N PHE A 4 2.81 19.75 2.05
CA PHE A 4 3.86 20.55 1.44
C PHE A 4 3.87 20.31 -0.08
N PRO A 5 3.90 21.34 -0.95
CA PRO A 5 3.81 21.15 -2.40
C PRO A 5 4.98 20.35 -2.95
N PHE A 6 4.71 19.32 -3.75
CA PHE A 6 5.74 18.45 -4.35
C PHE A 6 6.77 19.24 -5.17
N THR A 7 6.31 20.24 -5.91
CA THR A 7 7.16 21.11 -6.74
C THR A 7 8.04 22.07 -5.92
N ALA A 8 7.70 22.32 -4.66
CA ALA A 8 8.48 23.19 -3.77
C ALA A 8 9.59 22.42 -3.01
N ILE A 9 9.66 21.09 -3.16
CA ILE A 9 10.69 20.27 -2.54
C ILE A 9 12.00 20.47 -3.31
N ILE A 10 13.05 20.86 -2.59
CA ILE A 10 14.35 21.17 -3.19
C ILE A 10 15.16 19.86 -3.32
N GLY A 11 15.75 19.64 -4.50
CA GLY A 11 16.56 18.45 -4.79
C GLY A 11 15.73 17.16 -4.87
N GLN A 12 16.33 16.03 -4.46
CA GLN A 12 15.71 14.69 -4.50
C GLN A 12 15.21 14.27 -5.90
N GLU A 13 15.92 14.68 -6.96
CA GLU A 13 15.46 14.49 -8.34
C GLU A 13 15.26 13.00 -8.69
N GLU A 14 16.15 12.12 -8.25
CA GLU A 14 15.98 10.66 -8.44
C GLU A 14 14.73 10.13 -7.74
N MET A 15 14.49 10.53 -6.50
CA MET A 15 13.30 10.11 -5.74
C MET A 15 12.02 10.62 -6.40
N LYS A 16 11.99 11.89 -6.82
CA LYS A 16 10.84 12.48 -7.51
C LYS A 16 10.53 11.73 -8.80
N LEU A 17 11.56 11.49 -9.62
CA LEU A 17 11.42 10.75 -10.87
C LEU A 17 10.91 9.33 -10.62
N ALA A 18 11.49 8.61 -9.65
CA ALA A 18 11.06 7.26 -9.31
C ALA A 18 9.60 7.22 -8.88
N LEU A 19 9.15 8.14 -8.02
CA LEU A 19 7.75 8.21 -7.61
C LEU A 19 6.81 8.51 -8.78
N ILE A 20 7.17 9.45 -9.66
CA ILE A 20 6.36 9.79 -10.84
C ILE A 20 6.22 8.58 -11.77
N LEU A 21 7.33 7.90 -12.06
CA LEU A 21 7.32 6.72 -12.92
C LEU A 21 6.45 5.61 -12.33
N ASN A 22 6.52 5.38 -11.02
CA ASN A 22 5.71 4.37 -10.33
C ASN A 22 4.22 4.71 -10.30
N VAL A 23 3.88 5.99 -10.23
CA VAL A 23 2.48 6.45 -10.35
C VAL A 23 1.94 6.21 -11.77
N ILE A 24 2.78 6.38 -12.79
CA ILE A 24 2.40 6.15 -14.20
C ILE A 24 2.24 4.65 -14.48
N ASP A 25 3.22 3.84 -14.06
CA ASP A 25 3.19 2.39 -14.24
C ASP A 25 3.58 1.65 -12.95
N PRO A 26 2.59 1.24 -12.13
CA PRO A 26 2.83 0.48 -10.91
C PRO A 26 3.51 -0.88 -11.14
N ARG A 27 3.53 -1.39 -12.39
CA ARG A 27 4.18 -2.67 -12.72
C ARG A 27 5.70 -2.60 -12.70
N ILE A 28 6.27 -1.39 -12.62
CA ILE A 28 7.71 -1.20 -12.39
C ILE A 28 8.12 -1.86 -11.07
N GLY A 29 7.21 -1.99 -10.10
CA GLY A 29 7.48 -2.56 -8.78
C GLY A 29 7.74 -1.47 -7.75
N GLY A 30 8.14 -1.84 -6.53
CA GLY A 30 8.29 -0.87 -5.45
C GLY A 30 9.38 0.18 -5.69
N VAL A 31 9.33 1.29 -4.93
CA VAL A 31 10.43 2.27 -4.82
C VAL A 31 11.14 2.13 -3.49
N MET A 32 12.45 1.89 -3.51
CA MET A 32 13.32 1.94 -2.33
C MET A 32 14.01 3.29 -2.27
N ILE A 33 13.92 3.99 -1.14
CA ILE A 33 14.50 5.31 -0.93
C ILE A 33 15.47 5.25 0.24
N MET A 34 16.76 5.38 -0.06
CA MET A 34 17.81 5.38 0.94
C MET A 34 18.26 6.80 1.25
N GLY A 35 18.46 7.12 2.51
CA GLY A 35 19.09 8.38 2.89
C GLY A 35 19.03 8.64 4.39
N ASP A 36 19.72 9.67 4.85
CA ASP A 36 19.84 9.99 6.27
C ASP A 36 18.50 10.39 6.89
N ARG A 37 18.38 10.29 8.21
CA ARG A 37 17.22 10.80 8.95
C ARG A 37 17.11 12.32 8.75
N GLY A 38 15.88 12.81 8.57
CA GLY A 38 15.63 14.24 8.37
C GLY A 38 15.79 14.76 6.94
N THR A 39 16.10 13.89 5.97
CA THR A 39 16.19 14.24 4.53
C THR A 39 14.85 14.54 3.86
N GLY A 40 13.72 14.42 4.56
CA GLY A 40 12.39 14.77 4.02
C GLY A 40 11.70 13.70 3.17
N LYS A 41 12.20 12.45 3.16
CA LYS A 41 11.62 11.31 2.41
C LYS A 41 10.09 11.22 2.51
N SER A 42 9.57 11.12 3.74
CA SER A 42 8.12 10.99 3.96
C SER A 42 7.32 12.26 3.62
N THR A 43 7.97 13.43 3.52
CA THR A 43 7.33 14.67 3.05
C THR A 43 7.10 14.60 1.56
N THR A 44 8.09 14.15 0.79
CA THR A 44 8.00 14.01 -0.67
C THR A 44 6.96 12.97 -1.08
N ILE A 45 6.88 11.84 -0.39
CA ILE A 45 5.87 10.80 -0.68
C ILE A 45 4.45 11.33 -0.43
N ARG A 46 4.23 12.02 0.70
CA ARG A 46 2.93 12.65 1.00
C ARG A 46 2.56 13.72 -0.03
N ALA A 47 3.54 14.47 -0.50
CA ALA A 47 3.33 15.49 -1.52
C ALA A 47 2.92 14.90 -2.87
N VAL A 48 3.48 13.74 -3.27
CA VAL A 48 3.03 13.01 -4.46
C VAL A 48 1.61 12.50 -4.28
N ALA A 49 1.31 11.86 -3.14
CA ALA A 49 -0.01 11.30 -2.87
C ALA A 49 -1.13 12.36 -2.93
N ASP A 50 -0.86 13.58 -2.46
CA ASP A 50 -1.84 14.68 -2.48
C ASP A 50 -2.08 15.27 -3.88
N LEU A 51 -1.14 15.08 -4.81
CA LEU A 51 -1.30 15.48 -6.22
C LEU A 51 -2.11 14.48 -7.05
N LEU A 52 -2.29 13.26 -6.55
CA LEU A 52 -3.02 12.24 -7.30
C LEU A 52 -4.51 12.59 -7.38
N PRO A 53 -5.15 12.34 -8.53
CA PRO A 53 -6.57 12.57 -8.69
C PRO A 53 -7.38 11.66 -7.75
N GLU A 54 -8.57 12.12 -7.38
CA GLU A 54 -9.50 11.25 -6.65
C GLU A 54 -9.90 10.04 -7.51
N ILE A 55 -10.01 8.90 -6.85
CA ILE A 55 -10.44 7.63 -7.45
C ILE A 55 -11.91 7.36 -7.13
N GLU A 56 -12.63 6.77 -8.07
CA GLU A 56 -13.98 6.27 -7.84
C GLU A 56 -13.90 4.91 -7.14
N VAL A 57 -14.65 4.77 -6.05
CA VAL A 57 -14.71 3.56 -5.22
C VAL A 57 -16.16 3.22 -4.92
N VAL A 58 -16.44 1.93 -4.74
CA VAL A 58 -17.75 1.50 -4.23
C VAL A 58 -17.91 1.95 -2.77
N ALA A 59 -19.03 2.60 -2.45
CA ALA A 59 -19.31 3.10 -1.13
C ALA A 59 -19.48 1.95 -0.13
N ASN A 60 -19.10 2.19 1.13
CA ASN A 60 -19.17 1.22 2.23
C ASN A 60 -18.38 -0.09 2.02
N ASP A 61 -17.49 -0.13 1.04
CA ASP A 61 -16.56 -1.25 0.83
C ASP A 61 -15.25 -1.09 1.63
N GLY A 62 -14.80 -2.17 2.24
CA GLY A 62 -13.56 -2.22 3.03
C GLY A 62 -12.27 -2.24 2.19
N PHE A 63 -12.37 -2.45 0.87
CA PHE A 63 -11.24 -2.69 -0.03
C PHE A 63 -11.00 -1.58 -1.05
N ASN A 64 -11.76 -0.47 -1.00
CA ASN A 64 -11.74 0.58 -2.03
C ASN A 64 -11.96 0.04 -3.46
N SER A 65 -12.86 -0.95 -3.61
CA SER A 65 -13.12 -1.66 -4.85
C SER A 65 -13.43 -0.71 -6.01
N SER A 66 -12.91 -1.03 -7.20
CA SER A 66 -13.24 -0.28 -8.40
C SER A 66 -14.68 -0.56 -8.84
N PRO A 67 -15.48 0.46 -9.19
CA PRO A 67 -16.81 0.23 -9.74
C PRO A 67 -16.77 -0.30 -11.19
N THR A 68 -15.63 -0.15 -11.88
CA THR A 68 -15.51 -0.47 -13.32
C THR A 68 -14.45 -1.52 -13.65
N ASP A 69 -13.50 -1.77 -12.75
CA ASP A 69 -12.40 -2.71 -12.99
C ASP A 69 -12.59 -3.99 -12.16
N PHE A 70 -12.88 -5.08 -12.87
CA PHE A 70 -13.17 -6.39 -12.31
C PHE A 70 -12.00 -7.03 -11.55
N GLU A 71 -10.75 -6.70 -11.90
CA GLU A 71 -9.57 -7.21 -11.20
C GLU A 71 -9.35 -6.50 -9.85
N LEU A 72 -9.99 -5.35 -9.66
CA LEU A 72 -9.88 -4.50 -8.49
C LEU A 72 -11.14 -4.53 -7.62
N MET A 73 -12.06 -5.48 -7.85
CA MET A 73 -13.26 -5.68 -7.05
C MET A 73 -13.01 -6.74 -5.97
N GLY A 74 -13.42 -6.43 -4.74
CA GLY A 74 -13.65 -7.46 -3.72
C GLY A 74 -14.78 -8.41 -4.13
N GLU A 75 -14.83 -9.59 -3.50
CA GLU A 75 -15.76 -10.66 -3.89
C GLU A 75 -17.24 -10.21 -3.87
N GLU A 76 -17.65 -9.46 -2.85
CA GLU A 76 -19.04 -8.98 -2.71
C GLU A 76 -19.41 -7.99 -3.83
N VAL A 77 -18.55 -7.00 -4.08
CA VAL A 77 -18.72 -6.02 -5.16
C VAL A 77 -18.74 -6.71 -6.52
N LYS A 78 -17.86 -7.70 -6.72
CA LYS A 78 -17.76 -8.49 -7.94
C LYS A 78 -19.04 -9.27 -8.22
N MET A 79 -19.64 -9.88 -7.20
CA MET A 79 -20.92 -10.58 -7.32
C MET A 79 -22.07 -9.62 -7.62
N ALA A 80 -22.13 -8.48 -6.95
CA ALA A 80 -23.11 -7.42 -7.22
C ALA A 80 -23.00 -6.91 -8.66
N PHE A 81 -21.78 -6.66 -9.14
CA PHE A 81 -21.50 -6.26 -10.52
C PHE A 81 -21.99 -7.32 -11.53
N LEU A 82 -21.70 -8.60 -11.31
CA LEU A 82 -22.18 -9.70 -12.17
C LEU A 82 -23.71 -9.84 -12.19
N ARG A 83 -24.37 -9.46 -11.10
CA ARG A 83 -25.84 -9.43 -11.00
C ARG A 83 -26.46 -8.16 -11.59
N ASN A 84 -25.66 -7.23 -12.12
CA ASN A 84 -26.07 -5.89 -12.54
C ASN A 84 -26.82 -5.13 -11.44
N GLU A 85 -26.38 -5.30 -10.19
CA GLU A 85 -26.89 -4.50 -9.07
C GLU A 85 -26.33 -3.07 -9.14
N GLU A 86 -27.12 -2.11 -8.66
CA GLU A 86 -26.69 -0.72 -8.60
C GLU A 86 -25.65 -0.55 -7.49
N LEU A 87 -24.41 -0.25 -7.88
CA LEU A 87 -23.32 0.04 -6.96
C LEU A 87 -23.35 1.53 -6.61
N GLU A 88 -23.40 1.85 -5.32
CA GLU A 88 -23.22 3.23 -4.87
C GLU A 88 -21.74 3.63 -5.05
N ILE A 89 -21.48 4.70 -5.79
CA ILE A 89 -20.12 5.15 -6.12
C ILE A 89 -19.81 6.45 -5.38
N THR A 90 -18.63 6.52 -4.77
CA THR A 90 -18.11 7.74 -4.17
C THR A 90 -16.70 8.03 -4.67
N LYS A 91 -16.25 9.29 -4.54
CA LYS A 91 -14.89 9.71 -4.86
C LYS A 91 -14.07 9.83 -3.59
N LYS A 92 -12.84 9.33 -3.64
CA LYS A 92 -11.92 9.34 -2.52
C LYS A 92 -10.52 9.70 -3.01
N LYS A 93 -9.78 10.48 -2.22
CA LYS A 93 -8.35 10.69 -2.47
C LYS A 93 -7.62 9.34 -2.47
N VAL A 94 -6.57 9.24 -3.28
CA VAL A 94 -5.71 8.05 -3.29
C VAL A 94 -5.21 7.78 -1.86
N PRO A 95 -5.46 6.58 -1.30
CA PRO A 95 -5.05 6.29 0.06
C PRO A 95 -3.53 6.20 0.13
N MET A 96 -2.94 6.92 1.08
CA MET A 96 -1.55 6.72 1.50
C MET A 96 -1.57 6.14 2.90
N ILE A 97 -1.11 4.89 3.03
CA ILE A 97 -1.12 4.14 4.28
C ILE A 97 0.31 4.00 4.79
N ASP A 98 0.60 4.52 5.99
CA ASP A 98 1.87 4.29 6.66
C ASP A 98 1.82 2.93 7.41
N LEU A 99 2.80 2.06 7.16
CA LEU A 99 3.01 0.81 7.89
C LEU A 99 3.92 1.08 9.11
N PRO A 100 3.44 0.89 10.35
CA PRO A 100 4.29 1.02 11.52
C PRO A 100 5.21 -0.20 11.67
N LEU A 101 6.43 0.02 12.18
CA LEU A 101 7.43 -1.04 12.39
C LEU A 101 6.96 -2.22 13.24
N GLY A 102 6.12 -1.95 14.26
CA GLY A 102 5.56 -2.98 15.14
C GLY A 102 4.14 -3.42 14.73
N ALA A 103 3.79 -3.37 13.44
CA ALA A 103 2.51 -3.87 12.97
C ALA A 103 2.44 -5.39 13.16
N THR A 104 1.37 -5.90 13.76
CA THR A 104 1.11 -7.34 13.77
C THR A 104 0.65 -7.78 12.39
N GLU A 105 0.87 -9.06 12.05
CA GLU A 105 0.35 -9.68 10.84
C GLU A 105 -1.15 -9.41 10.65
N ASP A 106 -1.96 -9.60 11.70
CA ASP A 106 -3.41 -9.35 11.67
C ASP A 106 -3.75 -7.90 11.33
N ARG A 107 -2.94 -6.93 11.77
CA ARG A 107 -3.15 -5.53 11.44
C ARG A 107 -2.81 -5.24 9.97
N VAL A 108 -1.81 -5.92 9.41
CA VAL A 108 -1.37 -5.76 8.02
C VAL A 108 -2.34 -6.45 7.06
N CYS A 109 -2.53 -7.75 7.25
CA CYS A 109 -3.35 -8.62 6.41
C CYS A 109 -4.85 -8.43 6.65
N GLY A 110 -5.25 -8.14 7.88
CA GLY A 110 -6.63 -8.25 8.35
C GLY A 110 -6.83 -9.51 9.18
N THR A 111 -7.97 -9.56 9.88
CA THR A 111 -8.34 -10.71 10.73
C THR A 111 -9.75 -11.19 10.41
N ILE A 112 -10.07 -12.39 10.86
CA ILE A 112 -11.39 -13.02 10.70
C ILE A 112 -12.00 -13.17 12.10
N ASP A 113 -13.09 -12.44 12.36
CA ASP A 113 -13.85 -12.57 13.61
C ASP A 113 -14.75 -13.81 13.53
N ILE A 114 -14.29 -14.87 14.18
CA ILE A 114 -14.94 -16.18 14.16
C ILE A 114 -16.24 -16.16 14.94
N GLU A 115 -16.31 -15.42 16.05
CA GLU A 115 -17.51 -15.34 16.87
C GLU A 115 -18.67 -14.72 16.08
N LYS A 116 -18.39 -13.64 15.36
CA LYS A 116 -19.38 -13.05 14.44
C LYS A 116 -19.68 -13.96 13.25
N ALA A 117 -18.67 -14.62 12.67
CA ALA A 117 -18.88 -15.53 11.54
C ALA A 117 -19.79 -16.72 11.88
N LEU A 118 -19.65 -17.27 13.10
CA LEU A 118 -20.48 -18.38 13.58
C LEU A 118 -21.87 -17.93 14.04
N THR A 119 -22.00 -16.72 14.61
CA THR A 119 -23.26 -16.22 15.18
C THR A 119 -24.17 -15.60 14.12
N GLU A 120 -23.61 -14.80 13.21
CA GLU A 120 -24.36 -14.02 12.21
C GLU A 120 -24.35 -14.67 10.82
N GLY A 121 -23.51 -15.69 10.60
CA GLY A 121 -23.38 -16.36 9.29
C GLY A 121 -22.80 -15.48 8.19
N VAL A 122 -22.30 -14.29 8.54
CA VAL A 122 -21.64 -13.34 7.64
C VAL A 122 -20.14 -13.50 7.82
N LYS A 123 -19.35 -13.51 6.73
CA LYS A 123 -17.88 -13.49 6.82
C LYS A 123 -17.44 -12.19 7.49
N ALA A 124 -17.22 -12.21 8.80
CA ALA A 124 -16.80 -11.04 9.57
C ALA A 124 -15.30 -10.80 9.42
N PHE A 125 -14.90 -10.40 8.22
CA PHE A 125 -13.53 -10.01 7.93
C PHE A 125 -13.28 -8.56 8.36
N GLU A 126 -12.24 -8.33 9.16
CA GLU A 126 -11.79 -6.99 9.51
C GLU A 126 -10.63 -6.56 8.59
N PRO A 127 -10.79 -5.50 7.78
CA PRO A 127 -9.79 -5.11 6.80
C PRO A 127 -8.52 -4.55 7.44
N GLY A 128 -7.39 -5.14 7.06
CA GLY A 128 -6.05 -4.71 7.44
C GLY A 128 -5.56 -3.48 6.68
N LEU A 129 -4.27 -3.16 6.86
CA LEU A 129 -3.61 -2.06 6.16
C LEU A 129 -3.52 -2.30 4.65
N LEU A 130 -3.33 -3.55 4.21
CA LEU A 130 -3.28 -3.91 2.78
C LEU A 130 -4.60 -3.66 2.07
N ALA A 131 -5.73 -3.98 2.71
CA ALA A 131 -7.07 -3.68 2.20
C ALA A 131 -7.27 -2.16 2.02
N LYS A 132 -6.81 -1.37 2.99
CA LYS A 132 -6.91 0.10 2.96
C LYS A 132 -5.97 0.74 1.95
N ALA A 133 -4.83 0.11 1.68
CA ALA A 133 -3.84 0.56 0.72
C ALA A 133 -4.21 0.22 -0.73
N ASN A 134 -5.16 -0.67 -0.96
CA ASN A 134 -5.62 -1.03 -2.31
C ASN A 134 -5.98 0.22 -3.11
N ARG A 135 -5.45 0.28 -4.34
CA ARG A 135 -5.49 1.40 -5.29
C ARG A 135 -4.83 2.67 -4.78
N GLY A 136 -3.81 2.54 -3.94
CA GLY A 136 -3.03 3.66 -3.46
C GLY A 136 -1.57 3.33 -3.17
N ILE A 137 -1.04 3.91 -2.11
CA ILE A 137 0.38 3.87 -1.75
C ILE A 137 0.51 3.25 -0.36
N LEU A 138 1.36 2.24 -0.25
CA LEU A 138 1.80 1.68 1.02
C LEU A 138 3.21 2.17 1.31
N TYR A 139 3.34 3.01 2.33
CA TYR A 139 4.63 3.53 2.76
C TYR A 139 5.15 2.76 3.97
N VAL A 140 6.39 2.32 3.89
CA VAL A 140 7.10 1.65 4.97
C VAL A 140 8.30 2.50 5.35
N ASP A 141 8.30 2.99 6.59
CA ASP A 141 9.48 3.66 7.14
C ASP A 141 10.44 2.62 7.73
N GLU A 142 11.74 2.89 7.65
CA GLU A 142 12.83 2.03 8.14
C GLU A 142 12.62 0.54 7.78
N VAL A 143 12.47 0.21 6.49
CA VAL A 143 12.21 -1.17 5.98
C VAL A 143 13.22 -2.21 6.47
N ASN A 144 14.43 -1.77 6.84
CA ASN A 144 15.50 -2.57 7.41
C ASN A 144 15.13 -3.17 8.78
N LEU A 145 14.16 -2.56 9.49
CA LEU A 145 13.72 -2.98 10.82
C LEU A 145 12.44 -3.85 10.80
N LEU A 146 11.88 -4.11 9.62
CA LEU A 146 10.69 -4.97 9.51
C LEU A 146 11.03 -6.45 9.78
N ASP A 147 10.06 -7.13 10.41
CA ASP A 147 10.07 -8.57 10.60
C ASP A 147 10.01 -9.31 9.25
N ASP A 148 10.75 -10.44 9.15
CA ASP A 148 10.89 -11.26 7.94
C ASP A 148 9.53 -11.64 7.33
N HIS A 149 8.61 -12.10 8.19
CA HIS A 149 7.29 -12.54 7.77
C HIS A 149 6.45 -11.42 7.14
N LEU A 150 6.58 -10.19 7.66
CA LEU A 150 5.87 -9.05 7.09
C LEU A 150 6.44 -8.68 5.73
N VAL A 151 7.77 -8.69 5.59
CA VAL A 151 8.41 -8.40 4.30
C VAL A 151 7.89 -9.34 3.21
N ASP A 152 7.82 -10.64 3.48
CA ASP A 152 7.34 -11.63 2.51
C ASP A 152 5.88 -11.37 2.11
N ILE A 153 4.99 -11.16 3.08
CA ILE A 153 3.57 -10.82 2.82
C ILE A 153 3.44 -9.56 1.96
N LEU A 154 4.21 -8.52 2.27
CA LEU A 154 4.14 -7.24 1.57
C LEU A 154 4.61 -7.38 0.12
N LEU A 155 5.73 -8.07 -0.10
CA LEU A 155 6.29 -8.28 -1.43
C LEU A 155 5.38 -9.19 -2.28
N ASP A 156 4.82 -10.25 -1.70
CA ASP A 156 3.88 -11.14 -2.38
C ASP A 156 2.57 -10.41 -2.73
N SER A 157 2.05 -9.60 -1.82
CA SER A 157 0.85 -8.78 -2.06
C SER A 157 1.10 -7.71 -3.13
N ALA A 158 2.24 -7.03 -3.07
CA ALA A 158 2.62 -6.01 -4.06
C ALA A 158 2.82 -6.61 -5.46
N ALA A 159 3.42 -7.81 -5.54
CA ALA A 159 3.66 -8.49 -6.81
C ALA A 159 2.39 -9.12 -7.41
N SER A 160 1.58 -9.80 -6.58
CA SER A 160 0.36 -10.48 -7.05
C SER A 160 -0.81 -9.52 -7.22
N GLY A 161 -0.82 -8.40 -6.49
CA GLY A 161 -1.93 -7.46 -6.41
C GLY A 161 -3.10 -7.96 -5.57
N TRP A 162 -2.92 -9.04 -4.81
CA TRP A 162 -3.94 -9.64 -3.95
C TRP A 162 -3.37 -10.00 -2.60
N ASN A 163 -4.15 -9.80 -1.54
CA ASN A 163 -3.84 -10.31 -0.21
C ASN A 163 -4.74 -11.49 0.11
N THR A 164 -4.18 -12.52 0.75
CA THR A 164 -4.91 -13.72 1.17
C THR A 164 -4.72 -13.91 2.67
N VAL A 165 -5.82 -14.06 3.39
CA VAL A 165 -5.85 -14.23 4.85
C VAL A 165 -6.44 -15.58 5.16
N GLU A 166 -5.66 -16.43 5.83
CA GLU A 166 -6.05 -17.79 6.19
C GLU A 166 -6.01 -17.97 7.71
N ARG A 167 -7.18 -18.28 8.29
CA ARG A 167 -7.32 -18.58 9.73
C ARG A 167 -8.31 -19.72 9.91
N GLU A 168 -7.92 -20.75 10.67
CA GLU A 168 -8.78 -21.87 11.10
C GLU A 168 -9.58 -22.55 9.96
N GLY A 169 -8.98 -22.68 8.78
CA GLY A 169 -9.60 -23.31 7.61
C GLY A 169 -10.50 -22.40 6.77
N ILE A 170 -10.63 -21.12 7.13
CA ILE A 170 -11.27 -20.09 6.30
C ILE A 170 -10.17 -19.33 5.56
N SER A 171 -10.32 -19.20 4.24
CA SER A 171 -9.45 -18.42 3.38
C SER A 171 -10.26 -17.28 2.74
N ILE A 172 -9.83 -16.04 2.96
CA ILE A 172 -10.42 -14.84 2.38
C ILE A 172 -9.35 -14.15 1.53
N LYS A 173 -9.73 -13.76 0.32
CA LYS A 173 -8.85 -13.09 -0.62
C LYS A 173 -9.47 -11.77 -1.06
N HIS A 174 -8.67 -10.70 -1.11
CA HIS A 174 -9.13 -9.38 -1.52
C HIS A 174 -8.07 -8.64 -2.36
N PRO A 175 -8.48 -7.68 -3.21
CA PRO A 175 -7.52 -6.91 -4.00
C PRO A 175 -6.63 -6.06 -3.09
N ALA A 176 -5.35 -5.97 -3.45
CA ALA A 176 -4.31 -5.23 -2.76
C ALA A 176 -3.29 -4.69 -3.77
N ARG A 177 -3.76 -3.96 -4.80
CA ARG A 177 -2.89 -3.30 -5.77
C ARG A 177 -2.46 -1.94 -5.26
N PHE A 178 -1.23 -1.82 -4.80
CA PHE A 178 -0.68 -0.57 -4.29
C PHE A 178 0.75 -0.36 -4.77
N VAL A 179 1.19 0.89 -4.79
CA VAL A 179 2.60 1.23 -4.98
C VAL A 179 3.30 1.07 -3.63
N LEU A 180 4.25 0.13 -3.55
CA LEU A 180 5.08 -0.07 -2.37
C LEU A 180 6.21 0.96 -2.36
N VAL A 181 6.28 1.77 -1.31
CA VAL A 181 7.36 2.74 -1.12
C VAL A 181 8.06 2.44 0.19
N GLY A 182 9.29 1.95 0.11
CA GLY A 182 10.15 1.71 1.26
C GLY A 182 11.12 2.87 1.46
N SER A 183 11.33 3.29 2.70
CA SER A 183 12.50 4.10 3.06
C SER A 183 13.39 3.40 4.06
N GLY A 184 14.69 3.68 3.98
CA GLY A 184 15.68 3.17 4.91
C GLY A 184 16.82 4.15 5.12
N ASN A 185 17.55 3.92 6.22
CA ASN A 185 18.81 4.58 6.50
C ASN A 185 19.95 3.56 6.31
N PRO A 186 20.92 3.80 5.41
CA PRO A 186 22.06 2.90 5.23
C PRO A 186 22.85 2.60 6.51
N GLU A 187 22.82 3.49 7.51
CA GLU A 187 23.51 3.30 8.78
C GLU A 187 22.77 2.35 9.74
N GLU A 188 21.47 2.11 9.53
CA GLU A 188 20.63 1.34 10.45
C GLU A 188 20.53 -0.16 10.09
N GLY A 189 21.36 -0.61 9.15
CA GLY A 189 21.49 -2.01 8.77
C GLY A 189 21.47 -2.24 7.27
N GLU A 190 21.94 -3.42 6.85
CA GLU A 190 21.87 -3.82 5.46
C GLU A 190 20.45 -4.22 5.06
N LEU A 191 20.06 -3.86 3.84
CA LEU A 191 18.79 -4.32 3.27
C LEU A 191 18.87 -5.80 2.95
N ARG A 192 17.77 -6.50 3.21
CA ARG A 192 17.62 -7.90 2.84
C ARG A 192 17.64 -8.05 1.31
N PRO A 193 18.28 -9.09 0.75
CA PRO A 193 18.34 -9.31 -0.69
C PRO A 193 16.97 -9.40 -1.37
N GLN A 194 15.95 -9.93 -0.68
CA GLN A 194 14.58 -10.04 -1.20
C GLN A 194 13.96 -8.68 -1.50
N LEU A 195 14.25 -7.68 -0.66
CA LEU A 195 13.83 -6.31 -0.90
C LEU A 195 14.52 -5.81 -2.17
N LEU A 196 15.86 -5.91 -2.23
CA LEU A 196 16.63 -5.43 -3.38
C LEU A 196 16.20 -6.06 -4.72
N ASP A 197 15.81 -7.34 -4.72
CA ASP A 197 15.35 -8.05 -5.92
C ASP A 197 13.94 -7.64 -6.38
N ARG A 198 13.08 -7.21 -5.44
CA ARG A 198 11.66 -6.90 -5.72
C ARG A 198 11.35 -5.41 -5.83
N PHE A 199 12.25 -4.55 -5.36
CA PHE A 199 12.17 -3.11 -5.59
C PHE A 199 12.69 -2.79 -6.99
N GLY A 200 11.78 -2.37 -7.89
CA GLY A 200 12.14 -2.08 -9.28
C GLY A 200 12.88 -0.75 -9.46
N MET A 201 12.78 0.15 -8.48
CA MET A 201 13.53 1.41 -8.48
C MET A 201 14.19 1.65 -7.12
N HIS A 202 15.40 2.20 -7.18
CA HIS A 202 16.18 2.64 -6.04
C HIS A 202 16.56 4.11 -6.23
N ALA A 203 16.37 4.93 -5.21
CA ALA A 203 16.79 6.33 -5.19
C ALA A 203 17.60 6.61 -3.92
N GLU A 204 18.72 7.30 -4.06
CA GLU A 204 19.57 7.69 -2.94
C GLU A 204 19.45 9.21 -2.68
N ILE A 205 19.19 9.59 -1.43
CA ILE A 205 19.18 10.98 -0.99
C ILE A 205 20.41 11.22 -0.15
N ARG A 206 21.38 11.91 -0.75
CA ARG A 206 22.57 12.37 -0.04
C ARG A 206 22.30 13.71 0.61
N THR A 207 22.67 13.82 1.88
CA THR A 207 22.75 15.12 2.54
C THR A 207 23.81 15.94 1.82
N VAL A 208 23.46 17.14 1.35
CA VAL A 208 24.42 18.07 0.78
C VAL A 208 25.37 18.46 1.91
N ARG A 209 26.58 17.90 1.91
CA ARG A 209 27.68 18.39 2.73
C ARG A 209 28.34 19.50 1.93
N ASP A 210 28.40 20.69 2.51
CA ASP A 210 29.14 21.83 1.96
C ASP A 210 30.59 21.46 1.58
#